data_AF-A0A914D4S1-F1
#
_entry.id   AF-A0A914D4S1-F1
#
_cell.length_a   1.000
_cell.length_b   1.000
_cell.length_c   1.000
_cell.angle_alpha   90.00
_cell.angle_beta   90.00
_cell.angle_gamma   90.00
#
_symmetry.space_group_name_H-M   'P 1'
#
loop_
_entity.id
_entity.type
_entity.pdbx_description
1 polymer ?
#
loop_
_entity_poly.entity_id
_entity_poly.type
_entity_poly.pdbx_seq_one_letter_code
_entity_poly.pdbx_strand_id
1 'polypeptide(L)'
;MPKDLKFTRKRERSEEITSSDSSLFDFKNEGPSTYQQPPLKQFKVSASGKVHFHKKLVEKDGVQVLRDAVKFSNDKQKIKLLLREFTTDYLNLLNDSGQEESVELILKLLNTTKFVEIAEICVRSLYSIIERSGIKDVLWRKLSPGFDENLFHFQGALDSNLLALFELTVAKKIFDPAQTNLALQVSEKNLRNSGPSGRIAAIRFLIRLTLNENIPNLEKLSELEQELRVMCDDRDPRVRTAAIEGLEL
;
A
#
# COMPACT_ATOMS: atom_id res chain seq x y z
N MET A 1 14.67 -62.37 -27.73
CA MET A 1 14.30 -61.94 -26.36
C MET A 1 15.31 -60.89 -25.94
N PRO A 2 14.90 -59.64 -25.58
CA PRO A 2 13.95 -59.36 -24.50
C PRO A 2 12.88 -58.26 -24.77
N LYS A 3 11.73 -58.47 -24.09
CA LYS A 3 10.84 -57.57 -23.34
C LYS A 3 10.31 -56.26 -23.96
N ASP A 4 9.03 -56.35 -24.34
CA ASP A 4 8.03 -55.28 -24.41
C ASP A 4 7.94 -54.43 -23.12
N LEU A 5 7.91 -53.11 -23.28
CA LEU A 5 7.41 -52.18 -22.27
C LEU A 5 6.34 -51.31 -22.91
N LYS A 6 5.09 -51.68 -22.60
CA LYS A 6 3.86 -51.00 -22.99
C LYS A 6 3.77 -49.64 -22.30
N PHE A 7 3.55 -48.61 -23.12
CA PHE A 7 3.05 -47.31 -22.69
C PHE A 7 1.65 -47.47 -22.08
N THR A 8 1.50 -47.13 -20.81
CA THR A 8 0.21 -46.77 -20.22
C THR A 8 0.30 -45.40 -19.60
N ARG A 9 -0.20 -44.40 -20.34
CA ARG A 9 -0.55 -43.07 -19.83
C ARG A 9 -1.67 -43.24 -18.79
N LYS A 10 -1.41 -42.89 -17.53
CA LYS A 10 -2.46 -42.46 -16.61
C LYS A 10 -2.49 -40.95 -16.59
N ARG A 11 -3.60 -40.40 -17.09
CA ARG A 11 -4.08 -39.04 -16.83
C ARG A 11 -4.45 -38.98 -15.36
N GLU A 12 -3.85 -38.05 -14.63
CA GLU A 12 -4.46 -37.49 -13.42
C GLU A 12 -4.70 -36.00 -13.64
N ARG A 13 -5.92 -35.62 -13.24
CA ARG A 13 -6.60 -34.36 -13.55
C ARG A 13 -5.93 -33.19 -12.85
N SER A 14 -5.84 -32.11 -13.61
CA SER A 14 -5.72 -30.72 -13.20
C SER A 14 -6.76 -30.36 -12.13
N GLU A 15 -6.28 -29.79 -11.02
CA GLU A 15 -7.08 -28.90 -10.18
C GLU A 15 -6.76 -27.45 -10.59
N GLU A 16 -7.80 -26.78 -11.09
CA GLU A 16 -7.84 -25.36 -11.42
C GLU A 16 -7.71 -24.55 -10.11
N ILE A 17 -6.62 -23.81 -9.97
CA ILE A 17 -6.61 -22.66 -9.05
C ILE A 17 -7.09 -21.48 -9.88
N THR A 18 -8.38 -21.19 -9.73
CA THR A 18 -9.04 -20.00 -10.27
C THR A 18 -8.40 -18.74 -9.68
N SER A 19 -7.75 -17.98 -10.57
CA SER A 19 -7.78 -16.53 -10.67
C SER A 19 -8.57 -15.83 -9.56
N SER A 20 -7.84 -15.20 -8.63
CA SER A 20 -8.37 -14.17 -7.74
C SER A 20 -7.95 -12.81 -8.28
N ASP A 21 -8.96 -12.04 -8.67
CA ASP A 21 -8.97 -10.68 -9.19
C ASP A 21 -7.80 -9.78 -8.72
N SER A 22 -6.92 -9.47 -9.67
CA SER A 22 -6.05 -8.30 -9.62
C SER A 22 -6.59 -7.25 -10.60
N SER A 23 -7.72 -6.62 -10.27
CA SER A 23 -8.22 -5.45 -10.99
C SER A 23 -8.39 -4.29 -10.01
N LEU A 24 -7.33 -3.52 -9.79
CA LEU A 24 -7.46 -2.22 -9.12
C LEU A 24 -6.37 -1.23 -9.59
N PHE A 25 -6.19 -1.14 -10.91
CA PHE A 25 -5.45 -0.05 -11.55
C PHE A 25 -6.11 0.24 -12.90
N ASP A 26 -7.24 0.92 -12.89
CA ASP A 26 -7.78 1.65 -14.05
C ASP A 26 -8.47 2.91 -13.53
N PHE A 27 -7.77 4.04 -13.60
CA PHE A 27 -8.36 5.37 -13.41
C PHE A 27 -8.26 6.10 -14.74
N LYS A 28 -9.32 6.01 -15.57
CA LYS A 28 -9.75 7.08 -16.49
C LYS A 28 -11.12 6.77 -17.15
N ASN A 29 -12.03 7.73 -16.97
CA ASN A 29 -13.20 8.08 -17.78
C ASN A 29 -14.35 7.07 -18.00
N GLU A 30 -15.40 7.17 -17.18
CA GLU A 30 -16.78 6.97 -17.66
C GLU A 30 -17.74 8.00 -17.02
N GLY A 31 -18.64 8.55 -17.85
CA GLY A 31 -19.63 9.57 -17.51
C GLY A 31 -20.81 9.06 -16.65
N PRO A 32 -21.87 9.87 -16.47
CA PRO A 32 -22.82 9.67 -15.38
C PRO A 32 -23.80 8.53 -15.70
N SER A 33 -23.70 7.43 -14.95
CA SER A 33 -24.66 6.33 -14.97
C SER A 33 -25.57 6.36 -13.74
N THR A 34 -26.86 6.18 -13.99
CA THR A 34 -28.01 6.31 -13.09
C THR A 34 -27.95 5.46 -11.82
N TYR A 35 -28.06 6.11 -10.66
CA TYR A 35 -28.22 5.47 -9.36
C TYR A 35 -29.58 4.76 -9.22
N GLN A 36 -29.57 3.44 -8.98
CA GLN A 36 -30.67 2.75 -8.30
C GLN A 36 -30.37 2.72 -6.79
N GLN A 37 -31.26 3.30 -5.98
CA GLN A 37 -31.18 3.28 -4.52
C GLN A 37 -31.47 1.88 -3.95
N PRO A 38 -30.78 1.42 -2.91
CA PRO A 38 -31.15 0.21 -2.19
C PRO A 38 -32.37 0.44 -1.27
N PRO A 39 -33.17 -0.60 -0.97
CA PRO A 39 -34.45 -0.44 -0.27
C PRO A 39 -34.26 -0.09 1.22
N LEU A 40 -35.06 0.88 1.67
CA LEU A 40 -35.18 1.30 3.07
C LEU A 40 -35.64 0.13 3.96
N LYS A 41 -34.83 -0.22 4.97
CA LYS A 41 -35.25 -1.17 6.02
C LYS A 41 -36.42 -0.57 6.80
N GLN A 42 -37.53 -1.31 6.88
CA GLN A 42 -38.73 -0.93 7.63
C GLN A 42 -38.46 -0.92 9.13
N PHE A 43 -38.82 0.19 9.80
CA PHE A 43 -38.74 0.34 11.25
C PHE A 43 -40.07 -0.07 11.89
N LYS A 44 -40.05 -1.00 12.85
CA LYS A 44 -41.20 -1.28 13.72
C LYS A 44 -41.21 -0.29 14.88
N VAL A 45 -42.23 0.54 14.94
CA VAL A 45 -42.52 1.42 16.08
C VAL A 45 -43.35 0.64 17.11
N SER A 46 -42.85 0.47 18.34
CA SER A 46 -43.65 -0.12 19.43
C SER A 46 -44.48 0.96 20.13
N ALA A 47 -45.75 0.64 20.40
CA ALA A 47 -46.73 1.49 21.09
C ALA A 47 -46.45 1.61 22.60
N SER A 48 -45.41 2.36 22.94
CA SER A 48 -45.28 3.05 24.22
C SER A 48 -44.17 4.08 24.03
N GLY A 49 -44.52 5.37 24.02
CA GLY A 49 -43.67 6.50 23.64
C GLY A 49 -42.48 6.79 24.57
N LYS A 50 -41.75 5.76 25.00
CA LYS A 50 -40.41 5.85 25.57
C LYS A 50 -39.46 5.18 24.60
N VAL A 51 -38.88 5.98 23.71
CA VAL A 51 -37.65 5.60 23.02
C VAL A 51 -36.62 5.37 24.12
N HIS A 52 -36.34 4.11 24.44
CA HIS A 52 -35.16 3.75 25.19
C HIS A 52 -33.98 4.05 24.28
N PHE A 53 -33.44 5.25 24.39
CA PHE A 53 -32.08 5.51 23.97
C PHE A 53 -31.21 4.59 24.82
N HIS A 54 -30.85 3.43 24.26
CA HIS A 54 -29.62 2.75 24.69
C HIS A 54 -28.45 3.61 24.22
N LYS A 55 -28.27 4.72 24.93
CA LYS A 55 -27.09 5.56 24.94
C LYS A 55 -25.98 4.75 25.59
N LYS A 56 -25.36 3.88 24.80
CA LYS A 56 -24.06 3.28 25.10
C LYS A 56 -23.27 3.00 23.82
N LEU A 57 -23.37 3.88 22.84
CA LEU A 57 -22.26 4.14 21.94
C LEU A 57 -21.36 5.13 22.66
N VAL A 58 -20.30 4.62 23.29
CA VAL A 58 -19.07 5.41 23.30
C VAL A 58 -18.73 5.48 21.82
N GLU A 59 -18.97 6.64 21.21
CA GLU A 59 -18.48 6.95 19.87
C GLU A 59 -16.99 6.67 19.89
N LYS A 60 -16.57 5.51 19.37
CA LYS A 60 -15.16 5.22 19.25
C LYS A 60 -14.62 6.17 18.21
N ASP A 61 -13.68 7.01 18.63
CA ASP A 61 -12.83 7.78 17.73
C ASP A 61 -11.87 6.82 16.98
N GLY A 62 -11.52 7.14 15.74
CA GLY A 62 -10.61 6.33 14.92
C GLY A 62 -9.26 6.10 15.59
N VAL A 63 -8.78 7.09 16.35
CA VAL A 63 -7.59 6.97 17.19
C VAL A 63 -7.76 5.88 18.25
N GLN A 64 -8.94 5.78 18.88
CA GLN A 64 -9.21 4.74 19.88
C GLN A 64 -9.25 3.34 19.26
N VAL A 65 -9.72 3.20 18.02
CA VAL A 65 -9.67 1.94 17.25
C VAL A 65 -8.22 1.50 17.04
N LEU A 66 -7.33 2.43 16.65
CA LEU A 66 -5.90 2.13 16.53
C LEU A 66 -5.23 1.79 17.88
N ARG A 67 -5.56 2.52 18.95
CA ARG A 67 -5.08 2.19 20.30
C ARG A 67 -5.48 0.77 20.70
N ASP A 68 -6.71 0.36 20.37
CA ASP A 68 -7.16 -1.00 20.61
C ASP A 68 -6.38 -2.01 19.74
N ALA A 69 -6.11 -1.71 18.47
CA ALA A 69 -5.33 -2.58 17.59
C ALA A 69 -3.91 -2.85 18.16
N VAL A 70 -3.24 -1.81 18.68
CA VAL A 70 -1.92 -1.93 19.31
C VAL A 70 -1.95 -2.84 20.55
N LYS A 71 -3.05 -2.86 21.33
CA LYS A 71 -3.19 -3.74 22.51
C LYS A 71 -3.32 -5.22 22.15
N PHE A 72 -3.83 -5.54 20.96
CA PHE A 72 -4.06 -6.91 20.51
C PHE A 72 -2.91 -7.45 19.66
N SER A 73 -1.67 -7.02 19.89
CA SER A 73 -0.47 -7.30 19.07
C SER A 73 -0.24 -8.79 18.70
N ASN A 74 -0.81 -9.73 19.45
CA ASN A 74 -0.71 -11.17 19.18
C ASN A 74 -1.91 -11.78 18.43
N ASP A 75 -3.01 -11.06 18.24
CA ASP A 75 -4.23 -11.53 17.58
C ASP A 75 -4.36 -10.92 16.18
N LYS A 76 -3.83 -11.65 15.18
CA LYS A 76 -3.83 -11.22 13.76
C LYS A 76 -5.23 -10.83 13.27
N GLN A 77 -6.25 -11.64 13.57
CA GLN A 77 -7.59 -11.42 13.03
C GLN A 77 -8.23 -10.18 13.64
N LYS A 78 -8.05 -9.99 14.95
CA LYS A 78 -8.57 -8.81 15.63
C LYS A 78 -7.90 -7.53 15.19
N ILE A 79 -6.57 -7.53 15.04
CA ILE A 79 -5.83 -6.38 14.49
C ILE A 79 -6.35 -6.06 13.08
N LYS A 80 -6.51 -7.08 12.23
CA LYS A 80 -7.00 -6.90 10.84
C LYS A 80 -8.40 -6.29 10.79
N LEU A 81 -9.31 -6.73 11.67
CA LEU A 81 -10.65 -6.16 11.79
C LEU A 81 -10.60 -4.69 12.21
N LEU A 82 -9.82 -4.37 13.25
CA LEU A 82 -9.69 -3.00 13.76
C LEU A 82 -9.03 -2.06 12.73
N LEU A 83 -8.01 -2.53 12.01
CA LEU A 83 -7.40 -1.75 10.93
C LEU A 83 -8.34 -1.54 9.75
N ARG A 84 -9.20 -2.52 9.44
CA ARG A 84 -10.22 -2.37 8.41
C ARG A 84 -11.28 -1.34 8.82
N GLU A 85 -11.76 -1.41 10.06
CA GLU A 85 -12.68 -0.44 10.65
C GLU A 85 -12.06 0.97 10.60
N PHE A 86 -10.81 1.12 11.04
CA PHE A 86 -10.08 2.39 10.95
C PHE A 86 -9.98 2.93 9.52
N THR A 87 -9.52 2.11 8.58
CA THR A 87 -9.30 2.55 7.19
C THR A 87 -10.58 2.86 6.43
N THR A 88 -11.68 2.17 6.75
CA THR A 88 -12.98 2.34 6.05
C THR A 88 -13.79 3.48 6.65
N ASP A 89 -13.87 3.55 7.97
CA ASP A 89 -14.87 4.38 8.64
C ASP A 89 -14.29 5.69 9.20
N TYR A 90 -12.99 5.72 9.52
CA TYR A 90 -12.41 6.81 10.31
C TYR A 90 -11.28 7.59 9.64
N LEU A 91 -10.50 6.95 8.76
CA LEU A 91 -9.32 7.53 8.15
C LEU A 91 -9.57 8.90 7.50
N ASN A 92 -10.73 9.07 6.86
CA ASN A 92 -11.12 10.30 6.16
C ASN A 92 -11.70 11.38 7.08
N LEU A 93 -11.93 11.06 8.35
CA LEU A 93 -12.54 11.94 9.34
C LEU A 93 -11.50 12.53 10.32
N LEU A 94 -10.23 12.17 10.17
CA LEU A 94 -9.16 12.60 11.06
C LEU A 94 -8.84 14.08 10.88
N ASN A 95 -8.90 14.84 11.97
CA ASN A 95 -8.28 16.16 12.07
C ASN A 95 -6.75 16.04 12.23
N ASP A 96 -6.04 17.16 12.16
CA ASP A 96 -4.57 17.20 12.25
C ASP A 96 -4.01 16.48 13.49
N SER A 97 -4.59 16.72 14.67
CA SER A 97 -4.17 16.04 15.92
C SER A 97 -4.40 14.52 15.85
N GLY A 98 -5.52 14.09 15.27
CA GLY A 98 -5.85 12.69 15.08
C GLY A 98 -4.96 12.02 14.04
N GLN A 99 -4.53 12.74 13.00
CA GLN A 99 -3.56 12.27 12.01
C GLN A 99 -2.19 12.02 12.65
N GLU A 100 -1.69 12.97 13.45
CA GLU A 100 -0.43 12.80 14.18
C GLU A 100 -0.46 11.57 15.10
N GLU A 101 -1.50 11.45 15.93
CA GLU A 101 -1.60 10.32 16.85
C GLU A 101 -1.78 8.99 16.11
N SER A 102 -2.57 8.98 15.03
CA SER A 102 -2.77 7.79 14.21
C SER A 102 -1.46 7.32 13.58
N VAL A 103 -0.64 8.24 13.09
CA VAL A 103 0.69 7.96 12.54
C VAL A 103 1.59 7.29 13.57
N GLU A 104 1.63 7.81 14.81
CA GLU A 104 2.43 7.23 15.90
C GLU A 104 1.96 5.81 16.27
N LEU A 105 0.64 5.60 16.36
CA LEU A 105 0.06 4.29 16.67
C LEU A 105 0.28 3.27 15.54
N ILE A 106 0.15 3.70 14.29
CA ILE A 106 0.40 2.85 13.11
C ILE A 106 1.88 2.47 13.04
N LEU A 107 2.80 3.41 13.28
CA LEU A 107 4.24 3.13 13.30
C LEU A 107 4.58 2.14 14.43
N LYS A 108 4.00 2.32 15.61
CA LYS A 108 4.16 1.38 16.72
C LYS A 108 3.65 -0.03 16.36
N LEU A 109 2.50 -0.12 15.70
CA LEU A 109 1.95 -1.41 15.25
C LEU A 109 2.84 -2.05 14.17
N LEU A 110 3.32 -1.25 13.22
CA LEU A 110 4.22 -1.68 12.16
C LEU A 110 5.54 -2.25 12.71
N ASN A 111 6.10 -1.62 13.75
CA ASN A 111 7.36 -2.05 14.39
C ASN A 111 7.20 -3.25 15.33
N THR A 112 5.98 -3.60 15.71
CA THR A 112 5.72 -4.70 16.68
C THR A 112 5.03 -5.90 16.06
N THR A 113 4.41 -5.74 14.89
CA THR A 113 3.73 -6.84 14.20
C THR A 113 4.74 -7.77 13.54
N LYS A 114 4.46 -9.07 13.61
CA LYS A 114 5.18 -10.12 12.86
C LYS A 114 4.45 -10.54 11.58
N PHE A 115 3.31 -9.91 11.30
CA PHE A 115 2.39 -10.32 10.24
C PHE A 115 2.49 -9.34 9.06
N VAL A 116 2.99 -9.83 7.92
CA VAL A 116 3.15 -9.04 6.68
C VAL A 116 1.86 -8.32 6.29
N GLU A 117 0.71 -9.00 6.28
CA GLU A 117 -0.58 -8.38 5.92
C GLU A 117 -0.94 -7.16 6.79
N ILE A 118 -0.59 -7.19 8.08
CA ILE A 118 -0.85 -6.07 8.99
C ILE A 118 0.10 -4.93 8.65
N ALA A 119 1.38 -5.25 8.45
CA ALA A 119 2.38 -4.26 8.07
C ALA A 119 2.04 -3.58 6.72
N GLU A 120 1.55 -4.33 5.74
CA GLU A 120 1.06 -3.78 4.47
C GLU A 120 -0.11 -2.81 4.65
N ILE A 121 -1.07 -3.12 5.53
CA ILE A 121 -2.19 -2.24 5.83
C ILE A 121 -1.69 -0.99 6.54
N CYS A 122 -0.74 -1.13 7.47
CA CYS A 122 -0.09 -0.01 8.14
C CYS A 122 0.57 0.94 7.14
N VAL A 123 1.44 0.46 6.25
CA VAL A 123 2.12 1.31 5.25
C VAL A 123 1.12 1.98 4.31
N ARG A 124 0.07 1.27 3.86
CA ARG A 124 -1.01 1.86 3.04
C ARG A 124 -1.81 2.94 3.79
N SER A 125 -2.02 2.74 5.08
CA SER A 125 -2.68 3.74 5.94
C SER A 125 -1.81 4.98 6.07
N LEU A 126 -0.50 4.83 6.32
CA LEU A 126 0.46 5.94 6.37
C LEU A 126 0.48 6.74 5.07
N TYR A 127 0.54 6.05 3.92
CA TYR A 127 0.43 6.66 2.60
C TYR A 127 -0.83 7.54 2.50
N SER A 128 -1.98 6.97 2.83
CA SER A 128 -3.28 7.64 2.69
C SER A 128 -3.40 8.87 3.61
N ILE A 129 -2.85 8.79 4.83
CA ILE A 129 -2.81 9.94 5.75
C ILE A 129 -1.94 11.05 5.16
N ILE A 130 -0.70 10.72 4.74
CA ILE A 130 0.24 11.72 4.19
C ILE A 130 -0.31 12.37 2.91
N GLU A 131 -0.92 11.59 2.03
CA GLU A 131 -1.43 12.05 0.73
C GLU A 131 -2.44 13.21 0.88
N ARG A 132 -3.26 13.13 1.93
CA ARG A 132 -4.42 14.00 2.18
C ARG A 132 -4.16 15.07 3.25
N SER A 133 -3.08 14.93 4.00
CA SER A 133 -2.80 15.81 5.14
C SER A 133 -2.30 17.20 4.72
N GLY A 134 -2.85 18.24 5.36
CA GLY A 134 -2.31 19.60 5.30
C GLY A 134 -0.99 19.75 6.07
N ILE A 135 -0.73 18.87 7.04
CA ILE A 135 0.45 18.84 7.91
C ILE A 135 1.45 17.74 7.53
N LYS A 136 1.43 17.28 6.26
CA LYS A 136 2.30 16.22 5.72
C LYS A 136 3.79 16.36 6.08
N ASP A 137 4.32 17.58 6.11
CA ASP A 137 5.70 17.89 6.49
C ASP A 137 6.01 17.58 7.96
N VAL A 138 5.03 17.75 8.85
CA VAL A 138 5.13 17.37 10.27
C VAL A 138 5.06 15.85 10.41
N LEU A 139 4.09 15.23 9.73
CA LEU A 139 3.89 13.78 9.78
C LEU A 139 5.12 13.02 9.26
N TRP A 140 5.68 13.46 8.13
CA TRP A 140 6.85 12.81 7.56
C TRP A 140 8.08 12.89 8.46
N ARG A 141 8.33 14.05 9.11
CA ARG A 141 9.44 14.19 10.07
C ARG A 141 9.31 13.27 11.29
N LYS A 142 8.08 12.94 11.71
CA LYS A 142 7.83 11.96 12.77
C LYS A 142 8.06 10.52 12.29
N LEU A 143 7.76 10.26 11.02
CA LEU A 143 7.81 8.93 10.42
C LEU A 143 9.19 8.53 9.92
N SER A 144 9.92 9.43 9.27
CA SER A 144 11.20 9.13 8.60
C SER A 144 12.23 8.44 9.51
N PRO A 145 12.36 8.77 10.81
CA PRO A 145 13.30 8.08 11.69
C PRO A 145 12.88 6.64 12.04
N GLY A 146 11.58 6.33 11.92
CA GLY A 146 11.03 5.00 12.21
C GLY A 146 11.11 4.02 11.04
N PHE A 147 11.52 4.48 9.86
CA PHE A 147 11.79 3.63 8.69
C PHE A 147 13.26 3.15 8.74
N ASP A 148 13.60 2.33 9.74
CA ASP A 148 14.94 1.77 9.91
C ASP A 148 15.02 0.29 9.47
N GLU A 149 16.16 -0.37 9.76
CA GLU A 149 16.43 -1.78 9.48
C GLU A 149 15.31 -2.73 9.90
N ASN A 150 14.46 -2.32 10.87
CA ASN A 150 13.36 -3.15 11.31
C ASN A 150 12.41 -3.48 10.16
N LEU A 151 12.09 -2.59 9.21
CA LEU A 151 11.15 -2.94 8.12
C LEU A 151 11.66 -4.01 7.16
N PHE A 152 12.97 -4.29 7.19
CA PHE A 152 13.59 -5.33 6.36
C PHE A 152 13.32 -6.74 6.88
N HIS A 153 12.76 -6.90 8.08
CA HIS A 153 12.39 -8.23 8.60
C HIS A 153 11.32 -8.93 7.75
N PHE A 154 10.59 -8.18 6.92
CA PHE A 154 9.59 -8.72 5.99
C PHE A 154 10.17 -9.19 4.63
N GLN A 155 11.50 -9.35 4.52
CA GLN A 155 12.18 -9.93 3.35
C GLN A 155 11.79 -9.34 1.99
N GLY A 156 11.39 -8.08 1.96
CA GLY A 156 10.99 -7.39 0.74
C GLY A 156 9.49 -7.40 0.40
N ALA A 157 8.66 -8.04 1.22
CA ALA A 157 7.22 -8.07 0.99
C ALA A 157 6.57 -6.67 1.01
N LEU A 158 7.18 -5.72 1.74
CA LEU A 158 6.69 -4.35 1.85
C LEU A 158 7.33 -3.38 0.85
N ASP A 159 8.35 -3.80 0.11
CA ASP A 159 9.22 -2.88 -0.62
C ASP A 159 8.44 -2.05 -1.65
N SER A 160 7.48 -2.65 -2.36
CA SER A 160 6.64 -1.92 -3.32
C SER A 160 5.77 -0.83 -2.65
N ASN A 161 5.25 -1.10 -1.45
CA ASN A 161 4.47 -0.12 -0.68
C ASN A 161 5.37 0.98 -0.11
N LEU A 162 6.58 0.63 0.33
CA LEU A 162 7.57 1.59 0.81
C LEU A 162 8.04 2.51 -0.32
N LEU A 163 8.32 1.96 -1.51
CA LEU A 163 8.68 2.74 -2.69
C LEU A 163 7.56 3.69 -3.11
N ALA A 164 6.30 3.26 -3.06
CA ALA A 164 5.16 4.15 -3.31
C ALA A 164 5.10 5.30 -2.27
N LEU A 165 5.39 5.00 -1.00
CA LEU A 165 5.44 6.03 0.05
C LEU A 165 6.59 7.02 -0.19
N PHE A 166 7.78 6.54 -0.56
CA PHE A 166 8.89 7.40 -0.92
C PHE A 166 8.57 8.25 -2.14
N GLU A 167 7.99 7.67 -3.19
CA GLU A 167 7.53 8.41 -4.38
C GLU A 167 6.57 9.54 -4.00
N LEU A 168 5.60 9.27 -3.12
CA LEU A 168 4.66 10.28 -2.62
C LEU A 168 5.39 11.43 -1.93
N THR A 169 6.35 11.14 -1.06
CA THR A 169 7.07 12.17 -0.31
C THR A 169 7.96 13.03 -1.22
N VAL A 170 8.55 12.45 -2.27
CA VAL A 170 9.25 13.20 -3.32
C VAL A 170 8.25 14.10 -4.07
N ALA A 171 7.12 13.56 -4.52
CA ALA A 171 6.08 14.31 -5.23
C ALA A 171 5.50 15.47 -4.40
N LYS A 172 5.40 15.30 -3.07
CA LYS A 172 4.93 16.33 -2.14
C LYS A 172 6.03 17.29 -1.68
N LYS A 173 7.28 17.13 -2.15
CA LYS A 173 8.47 17.92 -1.76
C LYS A 173 8.79 17.87 -0.27
N ILE A 174 8.53 16.74 0.36
CA ILE A 174 8.78 16.50 1.80
C ILE A 174 9.81 15.40 2.05
N PHE A 175 10.34 14.78 0.99
CA PHE A 175 11.33 13.71 1.08
C PHE A 175 12.57 14.16 1.87
N ASP A 176 13.03 13.30 2.79
CA ASP A 176 14.20 13.56 3.61
C ASP A 176 15.46 13.03 2.91
N PRO A 177 16.45 13.89 2.57
CA PRO A 177 17.67 13.45 1.91
C PRO A 177 18.43 12.34 2.66
N ALA A 178 18.29 12.25 3.99
CA ALA A 178 18.91 11.17 4.78
C ALA A 178 18.38 9.77 4.39
N GLN A 179 17.17 9.69 3.82
CA GLN A 179 16.53 8.45 3.39
C GLN A 179 16.91 8.03 1.95
N THR A 180 17.67 8.86 1.23
CA THR A 180 18.01 8.62 -0.19
C THR A 180 18.69 7.26 -0.41
N ASN A 181 19.73 6.97 0.37
CA ASN A 181 20.49 5.73 0.22
C ASN A 181 19.60 4.50 0.46
N LEU A 182 18.73 4.57 1.47
CA LEU A 182 17.79 3.50 1.79
C LEU A 182 16.81 3.26 0.64
N ALA A 183 16.20 4.34 0.15
CA ALA A 183 15.22 4.26 -0.92
C ALA A 183 15.82 3.75 -2.23
N LEU A 184 17.08 4.14 -2.55
CA LEU A 184 17.82 3.61 -3.70
C LEU A 184 18.12 2.12 -3.56
N GLN A 185 18.61 1.66 -2.41
CA GLN A 185 18.85 0.24 -2.16
C GLN A 185 17.59 -0.61 -2.32
N VAL A 186 16.46 -0.15 -1.78
CA VAL A 186 15.16 -0.82 -1.93
C VAL A 186 14.74 -0.84 -3.39
N SER A 187 14.93 0.26 -4.12
CA SER A 187 14.60 0.36 -5.54
C SER A 187 15.41 -0.62 -6.40
N GLU A 188 16.74 -0.62 -6.26
CA GLU A 188 17.65 -1.52 -6.98
C GLU A 188 17.32 -2.99 -6.73
N LYS A 189 17.08 -3.36 -5.48
CA LYS A 189 16.64 -4.71 -5.11
C LYS A 189 15.35 -5.08 -5.82
N ASN A 190 14.40 -4.15 -5.91
CA ASN A 190 13.09 -4.42 -6.52
C ASN A 190 13.19 -4.55 -8.04
N LEU A 191 13.96 -3.69 -8.72
CA LEU A 191 14.21 -3.82 -10.16
C LEU A 191 14.72 -5.22 -10.53
N ARG A 192 15.63 -5.78 -9.73
CA ARG A 192 16.31 -7.04 -10.07
C ARG A 192 15.57 -8.29 -9.61
N ASN A 193 14.97 -8.27 -8.42
CA ASN A 193 14.56 -9.49 -7.72
C ASN A 193 13.07 -9.56 -7.33
N SER A 194 12.27 -8.54 -7.66
CA SER A 194 10.85 -8.51 -7.29
C SER A 194 9.92 -8.94 -8.43
N GLY A 195 8.64 -9.14 -8.11
CA GLY A 195 7.58 -9.30 -9.11
C GLY A 195 7.27 -8.00 -9.87
N PRO A 196 6.38 -8.05 -10.88
CA PRO A 196 6.06 -6.90 -11.73
C PRO A 196 5.69 -5.63 -10.95
N SER A 197 4.89 -5.75 -9.88
CA SER A 197 4.48 -4.61 -9.07
C SER A 197 5.64 -3.91 -8.36
N GLY A 198 6.63 -4.67 -7.88
CA GLY A 198 7.82 -4.10 -7.24
C GLY A 198 8.72 -3.39 -8.25
N ARG A 199 8.91 -3.99 -9.43
CA ARG A 199 9.65 -3.37 -10.53
C ARG A 199 9.00 -2.06 -11.01
N ILE A 200 7.68 -2.04 -11.18
CA ILE A 200 6.94 -0.81 -11.53
C ILE A 200 7.08 0.26 -10.43
N ALA A 201 6.97 -0.11 -9.16
CA ALA A 201 7.12 0.83 -8.05
C ALA A 201 8.54 1.44 -8.02
N ALA A 202 9.57 0.63 -8.26
CA ALA A 202 10.96 1.08 -8.34
C ALA A 202 11.19 2.04 -9.51
N ILE A 203 10.69 1.72 -10.72
CA ILE A 203 10.73 2.60 -11.89
C ILE A 203 10.10 3.97 -11.57
N ARG A 204 8.88 3.97 -11.02
CA ARG A 204 8.16 5.21 -10.69
C ARG A 204 8.90 6.06 -9.66
N PHE A 205 9.42 5.43 -8.61
CA PHE A 205 10.21 6.12 -7.60
C PHE A 205 11.47 6.76 -8.19
N LEU A 206 12.24 6.03 -9.00
CA LEU A 206 13.49 6.53 -9.59
C LEU A 206 13.23 7.70 -10.55
N ILE A 207 12.23 7.59 -11.43
CA ILE A 207 11.81 8.70 -12.29
C ILE A 207 11.48 9.92 -11.46
N ARG A 208 10.64 9.74 -10.43
CA ARG A 208 10.22 10.85 -9.57
C ARG A 208 11.40 11.48 -8.85
N LEU A 209 12.31 10.69 -8.31
CA LEU A 209 13.50 11.16 -7.60
C LEU A 209 14.40 11.99 -8.52
N THR A 210 14.69 11.49 -9.72
CA THR A 210 15.57 12.16 -10.69
C THR A 210 14.95 13.46 -11.20
N LEU A 211 13.64 13.50 -11.42
CA LEU A 211 12.93 14.69 -11.92
C LEU A 211 12.59 15.73 -10.84
N ASN A 212 12.79 15.42 -9.56
CA ASN A 212 12.44 16.34 -8.46
C ASN A 212 13.49 17.46 -8.24
N GLU A 213 14.63 17.40 -8.92
CA GLU A 213 15.64 18.45 -8.87
C GLU A 213 15.25 19.63 -9.81
N ASN A 214 15.36 20.88 -9.34
CA ASN A 214 15.07 22.07 -10.16
C ASN A 214 16.02 22.21 -11.37
N ILE A 215 17.19 21.60 -11.31
CA ILE A 215 18.16 21.48 -12.40
C ILE A 215 18.48 19.99 -12.50
N PRO A 216 18.16 19.32 -13.62
CA PRO A 216 18.40 17.89 -13.74
C PRO A 216 19.90 17.59 -13.74
N ASN A 217 20.34 16.69 -12.87
CA ASN A 217 21.67 16.11 -12.96
C ASN A 217 21.74 15.17 -14.17
N LEU A 218 22.50 15.56 -15.20
CA LEU A 218 22.63 14.82 -16.45
C LEU A 218 23.19 13.41 -16.27
N GLU A 219 24.07 13.20 -15.29
CA GLU A 219 24.62 11.87 -15.01
C GLU A 219 23.53 10.95 -14.45
N LYS A 220 22.77 11.41 -13.46
CA LYS A 220 21.64 10.67 -12.89
C LYS A 220 20.55 10.37 -13.92
N LEU A 221 20.28 11.33 -14.83
CA LEU A 221 19.36 11.13 -15.94
C LEU A 221 19.87 10.04 -16.89
N SER A 222 21.16 10.06 -17.25
CA SER A 222 21.75 9.05 -18.11
C SER A 222 21.72 7.66 -17.46
N GLU A 223 21.99 7.56 -16.16
CA GLU A 223 21.90 6.30 -15.41
C GLU A 223 20.47 5.77 -15.39
N LEU A 224 19.49 6.64 -15.12
CA LEU A 224 18.08 6.29 -15.17
C LEU A 224 17.68 5.81 -16.57
N GLU A 225 18.07 6.54 -17.62
CA GLU A 225 17.76 6.19 -19.01
C GLU A 225 18.28 4.80 -19.37
N GLN A 226 19.51 4.48 -18.95
CA GLN A 226 20.10 3.15 -19.17
C GLN A 226 19.28 2.05 -18.46
N GLU A 227 18.89 2.26 -17.21
CA GLU A 227 18.09 1.30 -16.46
C GLU A 227 16.71 1.11 -17.10
N LEU A 228 16.03 2.19 -17.51
CA LEU A 228 14.72 2.11 -18.16
C LEU A 228 14.79 1.39 -19.51
N ARG A 229 15.84 1.60 -20.31
CA ARG A 229 16.05 0.86 -21.56
C ARG A 229 16.15 -0.64 -21.33
N VAL A 230 16.82 -1.08 -20.27
CA VAL A 230 16.86 -2.51 -19.90
C VAL A 230 15.45 -3.00 -19.54
N MET A 231 14.68 -2.19 -18.83
CA MET A 231 13.30 -2.52 -18.43
C MET A 231 12.29 -2.54 -19.58
N CYS A 232 12.60 -1.91 -20.72
CA CYS A 232 11.79 -2.03 -21.94
C CYS A 232 11.75 -3.46 -22.50
N ASP A 233 12.72 -4.32 -22.15
CA ASP A 233 12.76 -5.72 -22.55
C ASP A 233 12.21 -6.68 -21.46
N ASP A 234 11.60 -6.14 -20.40
CA ASP A 234 11.03 -6.94 -19.31
C ASP A 234 9.97 -7.92 -19.81
N ARG A 235 9.86 -9.09 -19.17
CA ARG A 235 8.87 -10.12 -19.55
C ARG A 235 7.43 -9.66 -19.33
N ASP A 236 7.17 -8.83 -18.31
CA ASP A 236 5.83 -8.34 -18.00
C ASP A 236 5.52 -7.06 -18.81
N PRO A 237 4.44 -7.05 -19.61
CA PRO A 237 4.08 -5.89 -20.42
C PRO A 237 3.87 -4.60 -19.62
N ARG A 238 3.37 -4.68 -18.39
CA ARG A 238 3.10 -3.50 -17.55
C ARG A 238 4.40 -2.84 -17.09
N VAL A 239 5.43 -3.65 -16.85
CA VAL A 239 6.77 -3.16 -16.52
C VAL A 239 7.37 -2.45 -17.74
N ARG A 240 7.25 -3.05 -18.93
CA ARG A 240 7.69 -2.42 -20.18
C ARG A 240 6.99 -1.08 -20.42
N THR A 241 5.67 -1.03 -20.25
CA THR A 241 4.90 0.21 -20.39
C THR A 241 5.39 1.28 -19.42
N ALA A 242 5.58 0.95 -18.14
CA ALA A 242 6.10 1.90 -17.16
C ALA A 242 7.50 2.43 -17.52
N ALA A 243 8.36 1.58 -18.11
CA ALA A 243 9.68 1.98 -18.57
C ALA A 243 9.63 2.91 -19.78
N ILE A 244 8.78 2.59 -20.77
CA ILE A 244 8.57 3.42 -21.96
C ILE A 244 8.00 4.79 -21.58
N GLU A 245 6.95 4.81 -20.75
CA GLU A 245 6.38 6.06 -20.22
C GLU A 245 7.43 6.89 -19.49
N GLY A 246 8.36 6.24 -18.78
CA GLY A 246 9.47 6.91 -18.10
C GLY A 246 10.49 7.56 -19.03
N LEU A 247 10.72 6.99 -20.22
CA LEU A 247 11.64 7.51 -21.23
C LEU A 247 11.04 8.66 -22.05
N GLU A 248 9.72 8.81 -22.05
CA GLU A 248 8.99 9.86 -22.79
C GLU A 248 8.81 11.17 -21.99
N LEU A 249 9.22 11.20 -20.71
CA LEU A 249 9.12 12.36 -19.81
C LEU A 249 10.28 13.35 -19.98
#